data_AF-A0AA38VPX1-F1
#
_entry.id   AF-A0AA38VPX1-F1
#
_cell.length_a   1.000
_cell.length_b   1.000
_cell.length_c   1.000
_cell.angle_alpha   90.00
_cell.angle_beta   90.00
_cell.angle_gamma   90.00
#
_symmetry.space_group_name_H-M   'P 1'
#
loop_
_entity.id
_entity.type
_entity.pdbx_description
1 polymer ?
#
loop_
_entity_poly.entity_id
_entity_poly.type
_entity_poly.pdbx_seq_one_letter_code
_entity_poly.pdbx_strand_id
1 'polypeptide(L)'
;MAALTLVKICLLLDLENLQAAVQKAGRDKMTIEQNLGFLQEEALSDILLSRSDIVGKDDFGDLVAELRRQSLGMYKVVKEYNRYFWPAILEPEKYGNAIPGAYSWRSEEKTVLAFRES
;
A
#
# COMPACT_ATOMS: atom_id res chain seq x y z
N MET A 1 -7.46 -1.28 11.19
CA MET A 1 -7.04 -2.45 10.39
C MET A 1 -6.89 -2.11 8.92
N ALA A 2 -7.94 -1.62 8.26
CA ALA A 2 -7.90 -1.24 6.84
C ALA A 2 -6.79 -0.23 6.47
N ALA A 3 -6.62 0.86 7.23
CA ALA A 3 -5.56 1.83 7.00
C ALA A 3 -4.14 1.22 7.09
N LEU A 4 -3.89 0.38 8.09
CA LEU A 4 -2.60 -0.33 8.22
C LEU A 4 -2.37 -1.31 7.04
N THR A 5 -3.42 -1.95 6.54
CA THR A 5 -3.33 -2.78 5.34
C THR A 5 -2.91 -1.96 4.12
N LEU A 6 -3.49 -0.77 3.95
CA LEU A 6 -3.12 0.13 2.85
C LEU A 6 -1.67 0.61 2.97
N VAL A 7 -1.24 1.03 4.16
CA VAL A 7 0.16 1.42 4.39
C VAL A 7 1.12 0.28 4.03
N LYS A 8 0.80 -0.96 4.40
CA LYS A 8 1.63 -2.12 4.02
C LYS A 8 1.60 -2.43 2.52
N ILE A 9 0.47 -2.19 1.84
CA ILE A 9 0.38 -2.34 0.38
C ILE A 9 1.21 -1.26 -0.33
N CYS A 10 1.14 0.00 0.11
CA CYS A 10 1.98 1.07 -0.42
C CYS A 10 3.46 0.76 -0.20
N LEU A 11 3.85 0.34 1.01
CA LEU A 11 5.23 -0.03 1.32
C LEU A 11 5.73 -1.22 0.50
N LEU A 12 4.86 -2.19 0.21
CA LEU A 12 5.18 -3.32 -0.67
C LEU A 12 5.46 -2.83 -2.10
N LEU A 13 4.60 -1.96 -2.64
CA LEU A 13 4.77 -1.36 -3.97
C LEU A 13 6.07 -0.55 -4.05
N ASP A 14 6.35 0.28 -3.04
CA ASP A 14 7.58 1.08 -2.98
C ASP A 14 8.83 0.19 -3.02
N LEU A 15 8.83 -0.93 -2.27
CA LEU A 15 9.95 -1.88 -2.26
C LEU A 15 10.06 -2.71 -3.54
N GLU A 16 8.94 -3.13 -4.14
CA GLU A 16 8.94 -3.83 -5.44
C GLU A 16 9.48 -2.93 -6.56
N ASN A 17 9.09 -1.64 -6.56
CA ASN A 17 9.60 -0.65 -7.51
C ASN A 17 11.11 -0.40 -7.31
N LEU A 18 11.55 -0.25 -6.05
CA LEU A 18 12.98 -0.10 -5.74
C LEU A 18 13.77 -1.35 -6.14
N GLN A 19 13.26 -2.55 -5.89
CA GLN A 19 13.90 -3.79 -6.30
C GLN A 19 14.03 -3.87 -7.83
N ALA A 20 12.98 -3.48 -8.56
CA ALA A 20 13.02 -3.43 -10.02
C ALA A 20 14.05 -2.42 -10.54
N ALA A 21 14.16 -1.25 -9.90
CA ALA A 21 15.16 -0.24 -10.24
C ALA A 21 16.60 -0.74 -10.01
N VAL A 22 16.87 -1.35 -8.86
CA VAL A 22 18.19 -1.93 -8.53
C VAL A 22 18.53 -3.08 -9.48
N GLN A 23 17.57 -3.95 -9.81
CA GLN A 23 17.79 -5.03 -10.78
C GLN A 23 18.06 -4.50 -12.19
N LYS A 24 17.40 -3.42 -12.60
CA LYS A 24 17.61 -2.75 -13.90
C LYS A 24 19.00 -2.12 -14.00
N ALA A 25 19.54 -1.60 -12.89
CA ALA A 25 20.90 -1.07 -12.83
C ALA A 25 21.97 -2.16 -13.00
N GLY A 26 21.65 -3.41 -12.65
CA GLY A 26 22.44 -4.58 -13.02
C GLY A 26 23.80 -4.63 -12.32
N ARG A 27 24.89 -4.47 -13.10
CA ARG A 27 26.27 -4.51 -12.56
C ARG A 27 26.68 -3.20 -11.90
N ASP A 28 26.14 -2.10 -12.38
CA ASP A 28 26.34 -0.77 -11.79
C ASP A 28 25.31 -0.62 -10.67
N LYS A 29 25.57 -1.28 -9.53
CA LYS A 29 24.70 -1.21 -8.36
C LYS A 29 24.38 0.25 -8.03
N MET A 30 23.10 0.55 -7.76
CA MET A 30 22.71 1.87 -7.32
C MET A 30 23.31 2.18 -5.95
N THR A 31 23.86 3.38 -5.79
CA THR A 31 24.30 3.85 -4.47
C THR A 31 23.11 4.13 -3.57
N ILE A 32 23.36 4.25 -2.27
CA ILE A 32 22.31 4.64 -1.31
C ILE A 32 21.70 6.00 -1.71
N GLU A 33 22.50 6.97 -2.18
CA GLU A 33 21.94 8.25 -2.62
C GLU A 33 21.04 8.10 -3.85
N GLN A 34 21.40 7.23 -4.79
CA GLN A 34 20.58 6.98 -5.98
C GLN A 34 19.26 6.27 -5.60
N ASN A 35 19.30 5.32 -4.67
CA ASN A 35 18.11 4.67 -4.16
C ASN A 35 17.20 5.66 -3.42
N LEU A 36 17.77 6.55 -2.59
CA LEU A 36 17.01 7.59 -1.91
C LEU A 36 16.42 8.61 -2.89
N GLY A 37 17.17 9.00 -3.92
CA GLY A 37 16.68 9.88 -4.99
C GLY A 37 15.50 9.25 -5.75
N PHE A 38 15.61 7.98 -6.12
CA PHE A 38 14.51 7.23 -6.73
C PHE A 38 13.27 7.20 -5.83
N LEU A 39 13.45 6.92 -4.54
CA LEU A 39 12.34 6.91 -3.58
C LEU A 39 11.71 8.30 -3.38
N GLN A 40 12.48 9.38 -3.47
CA GLN A 40 11.93 10.73 -3.38
C GLN A 40 11.03 11.07 -4.56
N GLU A 41 11.31 10.52 -5.75
CA GLU A 41 10.55 10.79 -6.97
C GLU A 41 9.35 9.85 -7.14
N GLU A 42 9.52 8.56 -6.85
CA GLU A 42 8.60 7.50 -7.28
C GLU A 42 7.84 6.81 -6.14
N ALA A 43 8.23 7.00 -4.87
CA ALA A 43 7.58 6.31 -3.76
C ALA A 43 6.22 6.92 -3.40
N LEU A 44 5.28 6.06 -3.03
CA LEU A 44 3.98 6.42 -2.50
C LEU A 44 4.06 6.90 -1.04
N SER A 45 5.15 6.57 -0.33
CA SER A 45 5.35 6.92 1.07
C SER A 45 6.81 7.32 1.38
N ASP A 46 6.97 8.14 2.41
CA ASP A 46 8.27 8.60 2.93
C ASP A 46 8.92 7.63 3.93
N ILE A 47 8.26 6.50 4.21
CA ILE A 47 8.70 5.53 5.23
C ILE A 47 10.10 5.01 4.91
N LEU A 48 10.38 4.64 3.65
CA LEU A 48 11.68 4.12 3.24
C LEU A 48 12.78 5.19 3.26
N LEU A 49 12.43 6.47 3.05
CA LEU A 49 13.39 7.58 3.10
C LEU A 49 14.04 7.72 4.47
N SER A 50 13.32 7.37 5.53
CA SER A 50 13.82 7.38 6.91
C SER A 50 14.64 6.13 7.29
N ARG A 51 14.75 5.13 6.39
CA ARG A 51 15.29 3.80 6.68
C ARG A 51 16.48 3.44 5.79
N SER A 52 17.58 4.19 5.95
CA SER A 52 18.84 3.93 5.24
C SER A 52 19.40 2.52 5.48
N ASP A 53 19.09 1.91 6.63
CA ASP A 53 19.43 0.51 6.96
C ASP A 53 18.75 -0.52 6.04
N ILE A 54 17.61 -0.16 5.47
CA ILE A 54 16.87 -0.98 4.51
C ILE A 54 17.31 -0.61 3.09
N VAL A 55 17.32 0.68 2.76
CA VAL A 55 17.56 1.19 1.40
C VAL A 55 18.97 0.86 0.86
N GLY A 56 19.95 0.66 1.75
CA GLY A 56 21.30 0.26 1.36
C GLY A 56 21.50 -1.22 1.06
N LYS A 57 20.44 -2.04 1.05
CA LYS A 57 20.53 -3.45 0.68
C LYS A 57 20.61 -3.61 -0.84
N ASP A 58 21.39 -4.61 -1.26
CA ASP A 58 21.51 -5.01 -2.67
C ASP A 58 20.32 -5.85 -3.16
N ASP A 59 19.64 -6.52 -2.23
CA ASP A 59 18.48 -7.35 -2.51
C ASP A 59 17.39 -7.15 -1.46
N PHE A 60 16.17 -7.02 -1.95
CA PHE A 60 14.96 -6.81 -1.17
C PHE A 60 14.02 -8.03 -1.20
N GLY A 61 14.40 -9.12 -1.89
CA GLY A 61 13.53 -10.28 -2.14
C GLY A 61 12.87 -10.86 -0.88
N ASP A 62 13.64 -11.04 0.19
CA ASP A 62 13.10 -11.54 1.47
C ASP A 62 12.10 -10.57 2.10
N LEU A 63 12.39 -9.26 2.06
CA LEU A 63 11.51 -8.22 2.60
C LEU A 63 10.23 -8.11 1.80
N VAL A 64 10.32 -8.16 0.47
CA VAL A 64 9.18 -8.18 -0.44
C VAL A 64 8.33 -9.41 -0.21
N ALA A 65 8.93 -10.60 -0.10
CA ALA A 65 8.21 -11.84 0.14
C ALA A 65 7.45 -11.82 1.48
N GLU A 66 8.08 -11.30 2.54
CA GLU A 66 7.45 -11.17 3.85
C GLU A 66 6.33 -10.13 3.86
N LEU A 67 6.56 -8.93 3.30
CA LEU A 67 5.53 -7.90 3.19
C LEU A 67 4.34 -8.36 2.34
N ARG A 68 4.59 -9.07 1.23
CA ARG A 68 3.54 -9.65 0.40
C ARG A 68 2.69 -10.64 1.18
N ARG A 69 3.31 -11.51 1.98
CA ARG A 69 2.60 -12.47 2.85
C ARG A 69 1.73 -11.75 3.89
N GLN A 70 2.28 -10.75 4.56
CA GLN A 70 1.56 -9.96 5.56
C GLN A 70 0.40 -9.18 4.95
N SER A 71 0.64 -8.47 3.84
CA SER A 71 -0.37 -7.69 3.12
C SER A 71 -1.50 -8.57 2.62
N LEU A 72 -1.20 -9.77 2.09
CA LEU A 72 -2.23 -10.72 1.64
C LEU A 72 -3.08 -11.23 2.81
N GLY A 73 -2.46 -11.54 3.95
CA GLY A 73 -3.19 -11.94 5.16
C GLY A 73 -4.14 -10.84 5.63
N MET A 74 -3.66 -9.61 5.69
CA MET A 74 -4.46 -8.45 6.11
C MET A 74 -5.54 -8.09 5.09
N TYR A 75 -5.28 -8.26 3.79
CA TYR A 75 -6.29 -8.11 2.73
C TYR A 75 -7.48 -9.04 2.96
N LYS A 76 -7.21 -10.32 3.25
CA LYS A 76 -8.26 -11.32 3.52
C LYS A 76 -9.09 -10.94 4.75
N VAL A 77 -8.44 -10.55 5.85
CA VAL A 77 -9.14 -10.13 7.08
C VAL A 77 -10.02 -8.90 6.82
N VAL A 78 -9.54 -7.90 6.10
CA VAL A 78 -10.34 -6.72 5.75
C VAL A 78 -11.52 -7.09 4.86
N LYS A 79 -11.32 -8.01 3.91
CA LYS A 79 -12.39 -8.49 3.02
C LYS A 79 -13.47 -9.26 3.78
N GLU A 80 -13.09 -10.08 4.75
CA GLU A 80 -14.02 -10.82 5.61
C GLU A 80 -14.78 -9.87 6.55
N TYR A 81 -14.11 -8.86 7.11
CA TYR A 81 -14.70 -7.93 8.05
C TYR A 81 -15.58 -6.87 7.38
N ASN A 82 -15.17 -6.37 6.21
CA ASN A 82 -15.92 -5.42 5.39
C ASN A 82 -15.76 -5.75 3.89
N ARG A 83 -16.72 -6.51 3.36
CA ARG A 83 -16.77 -6.93 1.95
C ARG A 83 -16.82 -5.78 0.94
N TYR A 84 -17.23 -4.58 1.36
CA TYR A 84 -17.38 -3.40 0.50
C TYR A 84 -16.15 -2.50 0.48
N PHE A 85 -15.20 -2.71 1.40
CA PHE A 85 -14.04 -1.83 1.54
C PHE A 85 -13.18 -1.79 0.27
N TRP A 86 -12.79 -2.95 -0.27
CA TRP A 86 -11.95 -3.01 -1.48
C TRP A 86 -12.66 -2.51 -2.74
N PRO A 87 -13.94 -2.89 -3.01
CA PRO A 87 -14.71 -2.28 -4.09
C PRO A 87 -14.82 -0.76 -3.97
N ALA A 88 -14.99 -0.21 -2.76
CA ALA A 88 -15.08 1.24 -2.54
C ALA A 88 -13.79 1.99 -2.88
N ILE A 89 -12.63 1.37 -2.66
CA ILE A 89 -11.34 1.94 -3.07
C ILE A 89 -11.15 1.92 -4.58
N LEU A 90 -11.61 0.84 -5.25
CA LEU A 90 -11.45 0.68 -6.70
C LEU A 90 -12.46 1.50 -7.51
N GLU A 91 -13.65 1.74 -6.97
CA GLU A 91 -14.76 2.45 -7.63
C GLU A 91 -15.27 3.62 -6.77
N PRO A 92 -14.43 4.60 -6.40
CA PRO A 92 -14.80 5.64 -5.45
C PRO A 92 -16.02 6.47 -5.91
N GLU A 93 -16.25 6.65 -7.21
CA GLU A 93 -17.40 7.38 -7.74
C GLU A 93 -18.75 6.70 -7.48
N LYS A 94 -18.76 5.37 -7.42
CA LYS A 94 -19.96 4.56 -7.17
C LYS A 94 -20.35 4.57 -5.69
N TYR A 95 -19.35 4.63 -4.81
CA TYR A 95 -19.53 4.60 -3.36
C TYR A 95 -19.51 5.99 -2.73
N GLY A 96 -19.00 7.04 -3.37
CA GLY A 96 -18.98 8.41 -2.84
C GLY A 96 -20.30 9.19 -2.99
N ASN A 97 -21.16 8.75 -3.92
CA ASN A 97 -22.42 9.42 -4.26
C ASN A 97 -23.68 8.73 -3.73
N ALA A 98 -23.56 7.59 -3.05
CA ALA A 98 -24.71 6.88 -2.52
C ALA A 98 -25.31 7.64 -1.33
N ILE A 99 -26.60 7.97 -1.39
CA ILE A 99 -27.34 8.60 -0.29
C ILE A 99 -27.72 7.47 0.69
N PRO A 100 -27.25 7.47 1.96
CA PRO A 100 -27.62 6.45 2.93
C PRO A 100 -29.13 6.47 3.18
N GLY A 101 -29.82 5.38 2.84
CA GLY A 101 -31.26 5.24 2.98
C GLY A 101 -31.67 4.80 4.39
N ALA A 102 -30.90 3.92 5.05
CA ALA A 102 -31.16 3.52 6.44
C ALA A 102 -30.00 2.73 7.07
N TYR A 103 -29.47 3.29 8.17
CA TYR A 103 -28.40 2.69 8.99
C TYR A 103 -28.71 1.25 9.40
N SER A 104 -27.91 0.31 8.89
CA SER A 104 -27.72 -1.00 9.52
C SER A 104 -26.23 -1.29 9.67
N TRP A 105 -25.86 -1.87 10.82
CA TRP A 105 -24.48 -2.19 11.13
C TRP A 105 -23.97 -3.22 10.11
N ARG A 106 -22.87 -2.90 9.41
CA ARG A 106 -22.26 -3.66 8.28
C ARG A 106 -22.89 -3.43 6.89
N SER A 107 -23.64 -2.34 6.68
CA SER A 107 -24.11 -1.95 5.35
C SER A 107 -23.07 -1.17 4.53
N GLU A 108 -23.31 -1.13 3.22
CA GLU A 108 -22.60 -0.34 2.20
C GLU A 108 -22.48 1.15 2.58
N GLU A 109 -23.51 1.68 3.24
CA GLU A 109 -23.64 3.09 3.62
C GLU A 109 -22.60 3.55 4.64
N LYS A 110 -22.11 2.66 5.52
CA LYS A 110 -21.02 3.01 6.45
C LYS A 110 -19.69 3.18 5.74
N THR A 111 -19.48 2.45 4.64
CA THR A 111 -18.27 2.58 3.81
C THR A 111 -18.29 3.92 3.06
N VAL A 112 -19.47 4.33 2.58
CA VAL A 112 -19.69 5.64 1.95
C VAL A 112 -19.42 6.80 2.90
N LEU A 113 -19.91 6.72 4.14
CA LEU A 113 -19.69 7.77 5.14
C LEU A 113 -18.20 7.93 5.51
N ALA A 114 -17.47 6.82 5.69
CA ALA A 114 -16.04 6.86 6.02
C ALA A 114 -15.19 7.47 4.89
N PHE A 115 -15.62 7.35 3.63
CA PHE A 115 -14.98 7.97 2.47
C PHE A 115 -15.28 9.48 2.33
N ARG A 116 -16.42 9.94 2.89
CA ARG A 116 -16.85 11.34 2.80
C ARG A 116 -16.21 12.25 3.84
N GLU A 117 -15.78 11.69 4.98
CA GLU A 117 -15.16 12.43 6.08
C GLU A 117 -13.61 12.37 6.07
N SER A 118 -13.03 11.69 5.08
CA SER A 118 -11.58 11.52 4.89
C SER A 118 -11.00 12.46 3.84
#